data_AF-A0A928X1A8-F1
#
_entry.id   AF-A0A928X1A8-F1
#
_cell.length_a   1.000
_cell.length_b   1.000
_cell.length_c   1.000
_cell.angle_alpha   90.00
_cell.angle_beta   90.00
_cell.angle_gamma   90.00
#
_symmetry.space_group_name_H-M   'P 1'
#
loop_
_entity.id
_entity.type
_entity.pdbx_description
1 polymer ?
#
loop_
_entity_poly.entity_id
_entity_poly.type
_entity_poly.pdbx_seq_one_letter_code
_entity_poly.pdbx_strand_id
1 'polypeptide(L)'
;MSIVAMSKAVPAPRLVVTLVGILWLWPMATRAVALPDGLLAQGEPVIEVQLRELSDAEKERVGELLRQAQENVDNENYSAAIAAYQDALTIDRNNARLYSGIGYLQILKGDFQLAVESYRQAIDRDSRNVSFRYGLAHSLYQAQRYAEAADAYRAITRMAPREANAYLGLGNMLLKLDDYDTALNALEEAARLAPNNAQVYEAIGLLYLQQERYDDALRPLQRALNIDRNRGSLYGNLAKIWIHKGRISQAEEALRRAIAVNPRDWESQYRLAQILQERGDTDGAFIHLEETVDANPSFVPAQAAIGSLLLEREQYIRAVISYRQIVRQFPEDAGARYNLGLALWGQGRRDAAVESLQQARRLYKDQDNDDEADRAEELLEAWGVD
;
A
#
# COMPACT_ATOMS: atom_id res chain seq x y z
N MET A 1 -22.36 -50.84 -7.49
CA MET A 1 -21.20 -50.80 -6.56
C MET A 1 -20.12 -49.99 -7.24
N SER A 2 -20.09 -48.67 -7.00
CA SER A 2 -19.26 -47.98 -5.98
C SER A 2 -17.91 -47.58 -6.60
N ILE A 3 -17.33 -46.37 -6.52
CA ILE A 3 -17.54 -45.11 -5.79
C ILE A 3 -16.60 -44.07 -6.49
N VAL A 4 -17.06 -42.82 -6.67
CA VAL A 4 -16.44 -41.47 -6.39
C VAL A 4 -14.92 -41.30 -6.60
N ALA A 5 -14.29 -40.25 -7.14
CA ALA A 5 -14.58 -38.82 -7.39
C ALA A 5 -13.56 -38.29 -8.43
N MET A 6 -13.95 -37.31 -9.25
CA MET A 6 -12.98 -36.44 -9.94
C MET A 6 -12.94 -35.06 -9.26
N SER A 7 -11.77 -34.82 -8.67
CA SER A 7 -11.15 -33.58 -8.22
C SER A 7 -11.75 -32.27 -8.75
N LYS A 8 -12.28 -31.45 -7.83
CA LYS A 8 -12.60 -30.03 -8.04
C LYS A 8 -11.33 -29.18 -8.16
N ALA A 9 -11.45 -28.10 -8.92
CA ALA A 9 -10.45 -27.07 -9.15
C ALA A 9 -9.88 -26.45 -7.86
N VAL A 10 -8.57 -26.21 -7.86
CA VAL A 10 -7.83 -25.45 -6.86
C VAL A 10 -7.88 -23.96 -7.22
N PRO A 11 -8.45 -23.06 -6.41
CA PRO A 11 -8.21 -21.63 -6.56
C PRO A 11 -6.89 -21.24 -5.87
N ALA A 12 -6.16 -20.33 -6.51
CA ALA A 12 -4.88 -19.77 -6.06
C ALA A 12 -4.98 -19.06 -4.69
N PRO A 13 -3.89 -19.01 -3.89
CA PRO A 13 -3.90 -18.36 -2.58
C PRO A 13 -3.95 -16.84 -2.74
N ARG A 14 -5.01 -16.21 -2.21
CA ARG A 14 -5.01 -14.78 -1.88
C ARG A 14 -4.10 -14.58 -0.67
N LEU A 15 -3.10 -13.71 -0.81
CA LEU A 15 -2.28 -13.21 0.29
C LEU A 15 -3.17 -12.42 1.27
N VAL A 16 -3.74 -13.13 2.24
CA VAL A 16 -4.32 -12.52 3.44
C VAL A 16 -3.15 -12.13 4.33
N VAL A 17 -2.84 -10.84 4.38
CA VAL A 17 -2.06 -10.30 5.50
C VAL A 17 -2.92 -10.51 6.74
N THR A 18 -2.58 -11.53 7.51
CA THR A 18 -3.24 -11.92 8.73
C THR A 18 -3.09 -10.81 9.77
N LEU A 19 -4.13 -9.98 9.91
CA LEU A 19 -4.43 -9.20 11.11
C LEU A 19 -4.91 -10.14 12.25
N VAL A 20 -4.15 -11.22 12.50
CA VAL A 20 -4.41 -12.19 13.57
C VAL A 20 -4.04 -11.62 14.96
N GLY A 21 -3.51 -10.40 15.01
CA GLY A 21 -3.14 -9.74 16.27
C GLY A 21 -4.28 -9.21 17.14
N ILE A 22 -5.54 -9.21 16.68
CA ILE A 22 -6.67 -8.63 17.45
C ILE A 22 -7.62 -9.70 18.03
N LEU A 23 -7.44 -10.97 17.67
CA LEU A 23 -8.33 -12.07 18.07
C LEU A 23 -7.91 -12.84 19.33
N TRP A 24 -6.84 -12.44 20.00
CA TRP A 24 -6.46 -13.01 21.29
C TRP A 24 -6.60 -11.96 22.39
N LEU A 25 -7.77 -11.94 23.02
CA LEU A 25 -7.97 -11.81 24.48
C LEU A 25 -9.48 -11.93 24.77
N TRP A 26 -9.97 -13.17 24.74
CA TRP A 26 -11.17 -13.53 25.49
C TRP A 26 -10.76 -14.52 26.58
N PRO A 27 -11.24 -14.29 27.81
CA PRO A 27 -12.06 -15.29 28.44
C PRO A 27 -13.42 -14.72 28.79
N MET A 28 -14.47 -15.46 28.44
CA MET A 28 -15.73 -15.40 29.14
C MET A 28 -15.48 -15.78 30.61
N ALA A 29 -15.78 -14.87 31.53
CA ALA A 29 -15.97 -15.22 32.94
C ALA A 29 -17.02 -14.30 33.54
N THR A 30 -18.21 -14.85 33.72
CA THR A 30 -19.23 -14.37 34.64
C THR A 30 -18.69 -14.44 36.07
N ARG A 31 -18.66 -13.32 36.79
CA ARG A 31 -18.75 -13.30 38.25
C ARG A 31 -19.13 -11.91 38.75
N ALA A 32 -20.33 -11.84 39.32
CA ALA A 32 -20.76 -10.76 40.19
C ALA A 32 -19.80 -10.66 41.38
N VAL A 33 -19.36 -9.46 41.70
CA VAL A 33 -18.65 -9.16 42.95
C VAL A 33 -19.49 -8.12 43.68
N ALA A 34 -19.94 -8.48 44.88
CA ALA A 34 -20.64 -7.61 45.81
C ALA A 34 -19.69 -6.54 46.35
N LEU A 35 -20.17 -5.29 46.44
CA LEU A 35 -19.50 -4.17 47.09
C LEU A 35 -19.67 -4.27 48.62
N PRO A 36 -18.66 -3.92 49.43
CA PRO A 36 -18.86 -3.58 50.84
C PRO A 36 -19.17 -2.08 51.00
N ASP A 37 -20.12 -1.80 51.90
CA ASP A 37 -20.59 -0.46 52.27
C ASP A 37 -19.55 0.39 53.01
N GLY A 38 -19.59 1.71 52.75
CA GLY A 38 -19.33 2.74 53.76
C GLY A 38 -18.08 3.61 53.58
N LEU A 39 -18.24 4.86 53.15
CA LEU A 39 -18.23 6.04 54.03
C LEU A 39 -18.51 7.33 53.23
N LEU A 40 -19.49 8.11 53.69
CA LEU A 40 -19.85 9.44 53.17
C LEU A 40 -18.92 10.51 53.76
N ALA A 41 -18.33 11.36 52.90
CA ALA A 41 -17.83 12.67 53.29
C ALA A 41 -17.90 13.67 52.12
N GLN A 42 -18.98 14.45 52.14
CA GLN A 42 -19.13 15.86 51.73
C GLN A 42 -18.33 16.39 50.52
N GLY A 43 -19.06 16.72 49.45
CA GLY A 43 -19.11 18.11 48.98
C GLY A 43 -18.44 18.49 47.65
N GLU A 44 -18.90 17.96 46.52
CA GLU A 44 -19.01 18.66 45.22
C GLU A 44 -20.18 18.03 44.43
N PRO A 45 -20.93 18.76 43.58
CA PRO A 45 -21.89 18.12 42.69
C PRO A 45 -21.10 17.38 41.61
N VAL A 46 -20.73 16.13 41.90
CA VAL A 46 -20.40 15.18 40.85
C VAL A 46 -21.67 15.06 40.02
N ILE A 47 -21.62 15.53 38.77
CA ILE A 47 -22.62 15.12 37.77
C ILE A 47 -22.39 13.63 37.58
N GLU A 48 -23.05 12.85 38.44
CA GLU A 48 -23.12 11.41 38.33
C GLU A 48 -23.97 11.16 37.09
N VAL A 49 -23.30 11.05 35.93
CA VAL A 49 -23.92 10.55 34.71
C VAL A 49 -24.30 9.11 35.03
N GLN A 50 -25.52 8.92 35.55
CA GLN A 50 -26.09 7.60 35.77
C GLN A 50 -26.13 6.91 34.41
N LEU A 51 -25.16 6.03 34.19
CA LEU A 51 -25.16 5.10 33.06
C LEU A 51 -26.39 4.22 33.24
N ARG A 52 -27.45 4.50 32.49
CA ARG A 52 -28.65 3.68 32.47
C ARG A 52 -28.26 2.24 32.13
N GLU A 53 -28.49 1.32 33.06
CA GLU A 53 -28.35 -0.10 32.78
C GLU A 53 -29.44 -0.55 31.81
N LEU A 54 -29.04 -1.33 30.79
CA LEU A 54 -29.97 -1.92 29.83
C LEU A 54 -30.85 -2.96 30.53
N SER A 55 -32.14 -2.97 30.21
CA SER A 55 -33.04 -4.05 30.57
C SER A 55 -32.66 -5.37 29.89
N ASP A 56 -33.12 -6.50 30.41
CA ASP A 56 -32.78 -7.80 29.83
C ASP A 56 -33.31 -7.96 28.39
N ALA A 57 -34.47 -7.39 28.08
CA ALA A 57 -35.01 -7.32 26.73
C ALA A 57 -34.13 -6.47 25.79
N GLU A 58 -33.60 -5.34 26.27
CA GLU A 58 -32.68 -4.50 25.50
C GLU A 58 -31.34 -5.22 25.25
N LYS A 59 -30.80 -5.93 26.26
CA LYS A 59 -29.58 -6.75 26.11
C LYS A 59 -29.79 -7.87 25.09
N GLU A 60 -30.91 -8.58 25.17
CA GLU A 60 -31.27 -9.62 24.21
C GLU A 60 -31.39 -9.06 22.79
N ARG A 61 -32.06 -7.91 22.64
CA ARG A 61 -32.21 -7.24 21.34
C ARG A 61 -30.87 -6.80 20.75
N VAL A 62 -29.99 -6.22 21.57
CA VAL A 62 -28.63 -5.87 21.13
C VAL A 62 -27.85 -7.13 20.74
N GLY A 63 -27.95 -8.21 21.52
CA GLY A 63 -27.34 -9.51 21.19
C GLY A 63 -27.79 -10.09 19.85
N GLU A 64 -29.09 -9.97 19.53
CA GLU A 64 -29.65 -10.37 18.24
C GLU A 64 -29.04 -9.56 17.08
N LEU A 65 -29.04 -8.23 17.23
CA LEU A 65 -28.49 -7.32 16.22
C LEU A 65 -26.99 -7.58 15.98
N LEU A 66 -26.24 -7.90 17.03
CA LEU A 66 -24.82 -8.26 16.90
C LEU A 66 -24.62 -9.59 16.18
N ARG A 67 -25.49 -10.58 16.40
CA ARG A 67 -25.44 -11.85 15.66
C ARG A 67 -25.77 -11.66 14.18
N GLN A 68 -26.79 -10.85 13.89
CA GLN A 68 -27.14 -10.45 12.54
C GLN A 68 -26.00 -9.68 11.88
N ALA A 69 -25.33 -8.77 12.61
CA ALA A 69 -24.18 -8.06 12.11
C ALA A 69 -23.05 -9.03 11.74
N GLN A 70 -22.73 -9.99 12.61
CA GLN A 70 -21.71 -11.00 12.36
C GLN A 70 -22.04 -11.87 11.12
N GLU A 71 -23.27 -12.35 11.00
CA GLU A 71 -23.71 -13.11 9.82
C GLU A 71 -23.55 -12.31 8.53
N ASN A 72 -23.85 -11.00 8.56
CA ASN A 72 -23.62 -10.12 7.42
C ASN A 72 -22.12 -9.93 7.13
N VAL A 73 -21.25 -9.86 8.15
CA VAL A 73 -19.79 -9.82 7.97
C VAL A 73 -19.27 -11.09 7.32
N ASP A 74 -19.75 -12.25 7.76
CA ASP A 74 -19.35 -13.56 7.22
C ASP A 74 -19.76 -13.72 5.76
N ASN A 75 -20.86 -13.07 5.36
CA ASN A 75 -21.35 -12.99 3.99
C ASN A 75 -20.75 -11.80 3.19
N GLU A 76 -19.74 -11.11 3.72
CA GLU A 76 -19.12 -9.91 3.14
C GLU A 76 -20.10 -8.75 2.86
N ASN A 77 -21.30 -8.79 3.45
CA ASN A 77 -22.32 -7.75 3.34
C ASN A 77 -22.11 -6.66 4.40
N TYR A 78 -21.00 -5.92 4.27
CA TYR A 78 -20.59 -4.93 5.27
C TYR A 78 -21.60 -3.80 5.49
N SER A 79 -22.36 -3.41 4.46
CA SER A 79 -23.38 -2.37 4.60
C SER A 79 -24.54 -2.80 5.51
N ALA A 80 -25.02 -4.05 5.37
CA ALA A 80 -26.05 -4.59 6.26
C ALA A 80 -25.52 -4.82 7.68
N ALA A 81 -24.26 -5.25 7.81
CA ALA A 81 -23.62 -5.36 9.12
C ALA A 81 -23.54 -4.00 9.83
N ILE A 82 -23.13 -2.94 9.13
CA ILE A 82 -23.11 -1.57 9.67
C ILE A 82 -24.51 -1.13 10.11
N ALA A 83 -25.55 -1.40 9.31
CA ALA A 83 -26.93 -1.07 9.67
C ALA A 83 -27.37 -1.77 10.97
N ALA A 84 -27.03 -3.05 11.15
CA ALA A 84 -27.33 -3.77 12.38
C ALA A 84 -26.59 -3.19 13.61
N TYR A 85 -25.33 -2.75 13.46
CA TYR A 85 -24.63 -2.01 14.51
C TYR A 85 -25.26 -0.64 14.80
N GLN A 86 -25.73 0.08 13.78
CA GLN A 86 -26.44 1.35 13.95
C GLN A 86 -27.78 1.17 14.68
N ASP A 87 -28.52 0.11 14.37
CA ASP A 87 -29.73 -0.28 15.10
C ASP A 87 -29.40 -0.59 16.57
N ALA A 88 -28.30 -1.31 16.84
CA ALA A 88 -27.86 -1.59 18.20
C ALA A 88 -27.48 -0.31 18.96
N LEU A 89 -26.88 0.68 18.27
CA LEU A 89 -26.59 1.99 18.83
C LEU A 89 -27.85 2.78 19.19
N THR A 90 -29.01 2.52 18.58
CA THR A 90 -30.26 3.18 19.00
C THR A 90 -30.68 2.78 20.42
N ILE A 91 -30.25 1.59 20.86
CA ILE A 91 -30.53 1.00 22.18
C ILE A 91 -29.40 1.31 23.16
N ASP A 92 -28.15 1.13 22.74
CA ASP A 92 -26.95 1.26 23.58
C ASP A 92 -25.96 2.30 23.03
N ARG A 93 -26.34 3.58 23.14
CA ARG A 93 -25.60 4.73 22.57
C ARG A 93 -24.23 4.97 23.20
N ASN A 94 -23.98 4.44 24.39
CA ASN A 94 -22.73 4.67 25.14
C ASN A 94 -21.72 3.53 24.95
N ASN A 95 -22.07 2.49 24.20
CA ASN A 95 -21.18 1.35 23.99
C ASN A 95 -20.15 1.64 22.91
N ALA A 96 -18.94 1.98 23.36
CA ALA A 96 -17.79 2.26 22.52
C ALA A 96 -17.46 1.13 21.53
N ARG A 97 -17.77 -0.13 21.86
CA ARG A 97 -17.47 -1.27 21.00
C ARG A 97 -18.32 -1.26 19.72
N LEU A 98 -19.59 -0.84 19.81
CA LEU A 98 -20.47 -0.72 18.63
C LEU A 98 -19.91 0.28 17.61
N TYR A 99 -19.44 1.44 18.09
CA TYR A 99 -18.76 2.42 17.25
C TYR A 99 -17.47 1.86 16.62
N SER A 100 -16.64 1.16 17.40
CA SER A 100 -15.43 0.54 16.88
C SER A 100 -15.72 -0.56 15.84
N GLY A 101 -16.81 -1.32 16.01
CA GLY A 101 -17.28 -2.31 15.04
C GLY A 101 -17.66 -1.65 13.71
N ILE A 102 -18.44 -0.57 13.76
CA ILE A 102 -18.77 0.23 12.57
C ILE A 102 -17.49 0.76 11.90
N GLY A 103 -16.56 1.33 12.69
CA GLY A 103 -15.29 1.84 12.18
C GLY A 103 -14.44 0.78 11.48
N TYR A 104 -14.38 -0.43 12.03
CA TYR A 104 -13.70 -1.57 11.40
C TYR A 104 -14.34 -1.95 10.06
N LEU A 105 -15.67 -2.05 10.00
CA LEU A 105 -16.38 -2.38 8.75
C LEU A 105 -16.23 -1.29 7.69
N GLN A 106 -16.16 -0.02 8.10
CA GLN A 106 -15.88 1.09 7.20
C GLN A 106 -14.46 1.00 6.60
N ILE A 107 -13.45 0.57 7.37
CA ILE A 107 -12.12 0.28 6.81
C ILE A 107 -12.20 -0.80 5.74
N LEU A 108 -12.92 -1.90 5.99
CA LEU A 108 -13.05 -2.99 5.01
C LEU A 108 -13.74 -2.56 3.71
N LYS A 109 -14.64 -1.58 3.78
CA LYS A 109 -15.27 -0.96 2.62
C LYS A 109 -14.41 0.08 1.90
N GLY A 110 -13.31 0.53 2.52
CA GLY A 110 -12.51 1.66 2.03
C GLY A 110 -13.05 3.05 2.44
N ASP A 111 -14.07 3.10 3.30
CA ASP A 111 -14.71 4.33 3.78
C ASP A 111 -13.89 4.96 4.93
N PHE A 112 -12.61 5.27 4.70
CA PHE A 112 -11.66 5.61 5.76
C PHE A 112 -12.02 6.86 6.57
N GLN A 113 -12.61 7.87 5.93
CA GLN A 113 -13.04 9.09 6.62
C GLN A 113 -14.18 8.81 7.61
N LEU A 114 -15.13 7.97 7.24
CA LEU A 114 -16.20 7.55 8.15
C LEU A 114 -15.63 6.70 9.30
N ALA A 115 -14.65 5.84 9.01
CA ALA A 115 -13.97 5.07 10.05
C ALA A 115 -13.29 5.96 11.10
N VAL A 116 -12.67 7.08 10.68
CA VAL A 116 -12.09 8.07 11.60
C VAL A 116 -13.15 8.61 12.56
N GLU A 117 -14.33 8.97 12.06
CA GLU A 117 -15.43 9.48 12.87
C GLU A 117 -15.93 8.43 13.87
N SER A 118 -16.13 7.19 13.41
CA SER A 118 -16.55 6.08 14.25
C SER A 118 -15.55 5.78 15.37
N TYR A 119 -14.24 5.75 15.08
CA TYR A 119 -13.24 5.53 16.12
C TYR A 119 -13.10 6.72 17.08
N ARG A 120 -13.31 7.96 16.62
CA ARG A 120 -13.41 9.12 17.53
C ARG A 120 -14.58 8.95 18.50
N GLN A 121 -15.76 8.56 18.00
CA GLN A 121 -16.91 8.28 18.87
C GLN A 121 -16.62 7.14 19.87
N ALA A 122 -15.93 6.08 19.45
CA ALA A 122 -15.51 5.00 20.34
C ALA A 122 -14.57 5.52 21.45
N ILE A 123 -13.58 6.34 21.10
CA ILE A 123 -12.61 6.94 22.03
C ILE A 123 -13.29 7.91 23.00
N ASP A 124 -14.28 8.67 22.55
CA ASP A 124 -15.03 9.61 23.40
C ASP A 124 -15.76 8.88 24.54
N ARG A 125 -16.17 7.62 24.31
CA ARG A 125 -16.89 6.78 25.28
C ARG A 125 -15.96 5.92 26.13
N ASP A 126 -14.85 5.48 25.57
CA ASP A 126 -13.81 4.75 26.30
C ASP A 126 -12.42 5.24 25.87
N SER A 127 -11.97 6.31 26.55
CA SER A 127 -10.72 7.00 26.22
C SER A 127 -9.46 6.24 26.61
N ARG A 128 -9.59 5.20 27.45
CA ARG A 128 -8.51 4.36 27.95
C ARG A 128 -8.22 3.17 27.04
N ASN A 129 -9.10 2.88 26.09
CA ASN A 129 -8.93 1.77 25.16
C ASN A 129 -7.90 2.11 24.06
N VAL A 130 -6.72 1.51 24.20
CA VAL A 130 -5.62 1.69 23.24
C VAL A 130 -5.97 1.15 21.84
N SER A 131 -6.75 0.08 21.75
CA SER A 131 -7.12 -0.53 20.46
C SER A 131 -7.96 0.41 19.59
N PHE A 132 -8.84 1.23 20.19
CA PHE A 132 -9.59 2.23 19.43
C PHE A 132 -8.69 3.32 18.85
N ARG A 133 -7.61 3.68 19.54
CA ARG A 133 -6.61 4.63 19.02
C ARG A 133 -5.78 4.02 17.90
N TYR A 134 -5.47 2.73 17.95
CA TYR A 134 -4.88 2.03 16.81
C TYR A 134 -5.81 2.04 15.60
N GLY A 135 -7.10 1.76 15.82
CA GLY A 135 -8.13 1.87 14.77
C GLY A 135 -8.16 3.27 14.16
N LEU A 136 -8.20 4.32 14.99
CA LEU A 136 -8.13 5.71 14.55
C LEU A 136 -6.87 6.02 13.76
N ALA A 137 -5.69 5.63 14.27
CA ALA A 137 -4.40 5.88 13.61
C ALA A 137 -4.34 5.18 12.24
N HIS A 138 -4.84 3.95 12.14
CA HIS A 138 -4.94 3.22 10.88
C HIS A 138 -5.90 3.90 9.90
N SER A 139 -7.10 4.30 10.34
CA SER A 139 -8.06 5.02 9.49
C SER A 139 -7.48 6.34 8.97
N LEU A 140 -6.79 7.10 9.82
CA LEU A 140 -6.13 8.35 9.44
C LEU A 140 -4.99 8.11 8.42
N TYR A 141 -4.20 7.05 8.61
CA TYR A 141 -3.16 6.66 7.65
C TYR A 141 -3.73 6.33 6.27
N GLN A 142 -4.79 5.52 6.20
CA GLN A 142 -5.45 5.16 4.94
C GLN A 142 -6.12 6.36 4.27
N ALA A 143 -6.62 7.31 5.07
CA ALA A 143 -7.13 8.59 4.60
C ALA A 143 -6.02 9.61 4.24
N GLN A 144 -4.74 9.21 4.25
CA GLN A 144 -3.57 10.06 3.98
C GLN A 144 -3.41 11.26 4.93
N ARG A 145 -4.03 11.22 6.11
CA ARG A 145 -3.96 12.26 7.15
C ARG A 145 -2.82 11.95 8.12
N TYR A 146 -1.59 11.97 7.61
CA TYR A 146 -0.40 11.47 8.32
C TYR A 146 -0.07 12.22 9.61
N ALA A 147 -0.27 13.55 9.65
CA ALA A 147 -0.04 14.36 10.85
C ALA A 147 -0.95 13.93 12.02
N GLU A 148 -2.25 13.76 11.75
CA GLU A 148 -3.20 13.30 12.75
C GLU A 148 -2.97 11.83 13.14
N ALA A 149 -2.56 10.98 12.19
CA ALA A 149 -2.16 9.60 12.49
C ALA A 149 -0.95 9.57 13.44
N ALA A 150 0.04 10.44 13.23
CA ALA A 150 1.18 10.60 14.14
C ALA A 150 0.73 11.07 15.53
N ASP A 151 -0.23 11.99 15.63
CA ASP A 151 -0.82 12.41 16.91
C ASP A 151 -1.48 11.24 17.65
N ALA A 152 -2.24 10.40 16.92
CA ALA A 152 -2.88 9.22 17.47
C ALA A 152 -1.86 8.20 18.00
N TYR A 153 -0.77 7.93 17.25
CA TYR A 153 0.32 7.08 17.75
C TYR A 153 1.05 7.72 18.94
N ARG A 154 1.29 9.03 18.95
CA ARG A 154 1.84 9.75 20.12
C ARG A 154 0.95 9.61 21.35
N ALA A 155 -0.37 9.56 21.19
CA ALA A 155 -1.26 9.26 22.30
C ALA A 155 -1.09 7.81 22.81
N ILE A 156 -0.95 6.84 21.90
CA ILE A 156 -0.71 5.44 22.27
C ILE A 156 0.62 5.28 23.03
N THR A 157 1.72 5.88 22.55
CA THR A 157 3.04 5.81 23.23
C THR A 157 3.00 6.38 24.66
N ARG A 158 2.17 7.40 24.92
CA ARG A 158 1.95 7.94 26.26
C ARG A 158 1.13 7.01 27.16
N MET A 159 0.14 6.30 26.60
CA MET A 159 -0.72 5.37 27.34
C MET A 159 -0.07 4.01 27.58
N ALA A 160 0.73 3.55 26.63
CA ALA A 160 1.42 2.26 26.64
C ALA A 160 2.90 2.43 26.24
N PRO A 161 3.77 2.93 27.14
CA PRO A 161 5.17 3.26 26.81
C PRO A 161 6.06 2.08 26.43
N ARG A 162 5.58 0.85 26.60
CA ARG A 162 6.30 -0.39 26.23
C ARG A 162 5.78 -1.03 24.94
N GLU A 163 4.86 -0.37 24.25
CA GLU A 163 4.25 -0.89 23.03
C GLU A 163 5.10 -0.53 21.81
N ALA A 164 5.95 -1.46 21.36
CA ALA A 164 6.87 -1.23 20.24
C ALA A 164 6.15 -0.86 18.93
N ASN A 165 4.97 -1.43 18.68
CA ASN A 165 4.20 -1.17 17.46
C ASN A 165 3.70 0.28 17.38
N ALA A 166 3.48 0.93 18.53
CA ALA A 166 3.06 2.33 18.58
C ALA A 166 4.19 3.26 18.12
N TYR A 167 5.42 2.96 18.56
CA TYR A 167 6.61 3.69 18.13
C TYR A 167 6.96 3.42 16.67
N LEU A 168 6.81 2.18 16.19
CA LEU A 168 6.96 1.86 14.76
C LEU A 168 5.93 2.62 13.91
N GLY A 169 4.66 2.60 14.32
CA GLY A 169 3.60 3.35 13.67
C GLY A 169 3.88 4.86 13.63
N LEU A 170 4.30 5.43 14.76
CA LEU A 170 4.70 6.83 14.86
C LEU A 170 5.85 7.16 13.89
N GLY A 171 6.92 6.38 13.93
CA GLY A 171 8.09 6.55 13.05
C GLY A 171 7.70 6.52 11.57
N ASN A 172 6.85 5.57 11.17
CA ASN A 172 6.36 5.48 9.80
C ASN A 172 5.51 6.70 9.38
N MET A 173 4.70 7.27 10.28
CA MET A 173 3.94 8.48 9.95
C MET A 173 4.83 9.71 9.83
N LEU A 174 5.83 9.84 10.70
CA LEU A 174 6.81 10.92 10.64
C LEU A 174 7.69 10.84 9.39
N LEU A 175 8.02 9.62 8.92
CA LEU A 175 8.66 9.41 7.63
C LEU A 175 7.84 9.92 6.44
N LYS A 176 6.51 9.77 6.48
CA LYS A 176 5.60 10.31 5.46
C LYS A 176 5.48 11.83 5.51
N LEU A 177 5.90 12.45 6.60
CA LEU A 177 5.90 13.90 6.82
C LEU A 177 7.31 14.51 6.65
N ASP A 178 8.29 13.72 6.23
CA ASP A 178 9.70 14.11 6.12
C ASP A 178 10.33 14.63 7.44
N ASP A 179 9.73 14.32 8.60
CA ASP A 179 10.29 14.61 9.92
C ASP A 179 11.25 13.48 10.34
N TYR A 180 12.40 13.45 9.69
CA TYR A 180 13.36 12.35 9.81
C TYR A 180 13.96 12.20 11.21
N ASP A 181 14.25 13.31 11.89
CA ASP A 181 14.88 13.25 13.22
C ASP A 181 13.93 12.67 14.26
N THR A 182 12.67 13.11 14.26
CA THR A 182 11.67 12.58 15.18
C THR A 182 11.29 11.14 14.79
N ALA A 183 11.26 10.83 13.49
CA ALA A 183 11.03 9.47 13.02
C ALA A 183 12.12 8.52 13.52
N LEU A 184 13.40 8.90 13.42
CA LEU A 184 14.52 8.07 13.86
C LEU A 184 14.42 7.79 15.36
N ASN A 185 14.18 8.81 16.19
CA ASN A 185 14.00 8.64 17.63
C ASN A 185 12.88 7.65 17.97
N ALA A 186 11.74 7.74 17.29
CA ALA A 186 10.63 6.82 17.49
C ALA A 186 11.00 5.38 17.05
N LEU A 187 11.65 5.22 15.91
CA LEU A 187 12.05 3.91 15.40
C LEU A 187 13.15 3.25 16.23
N GLU A 188 14.10 4.03 16.78
CA GLU A 188 15.10 3.53 17.71
C GLU A 188 14.47 3.01 19.01
N GLU A 189 13.45 3.70 19.51
CA GLU A 189 12.69 3.23 20.67
C GLU A 189 11.89 1.95 20.36
N ALA A 190 11.29 1.86 19.17
CA ALA A 190 10.69 0.62 18.69
C ALA A 190 11.71 -0.52 18.61
N ALA A 191 12.94 -0.25 18.17
CA ALA A 191 14.01 -1.24 18.04
C ALA A 191 14.51 -1.70 19.41
N ARG A 192 14.57 -0.78 20.39
CA ARG A 192 14.91 -1.08 21.78
C ARG A 192 13.87 -1.98 22.43
N LEU A 193 12.59 -1.73 22.20
CA LEU A 193 11.48 -2.52 22.75
C LEU A 193 11.29 -3.87 22.05
N ALA A 194 11.56 -3.94 20.74
CA ALA A 194 11.40 -5.13 19.91
C ALA A 194 12.63 -5.41 19.02
N PRO A 195 13.77 -5.86 19.59
CA PRO A 195 15.04 -5.99 18.88
C PRO A 195 15.07 -7.08 17.79
N ASN A 196 14.04 -7.92 17.72
CA ASN A 196 13.84 -8.96 16.72
C ASN A 196 12.65 -8.66 15.77
N ASN A 197 12.22 -7.40 15.67
CA ASN A 197 11.20 -6.99 14.70
C ASN A 197 11.85 -6.49 13.40
N ALA A 198 11.77 -7.28 12.33
CA ALA A 198 12.33 -6.91 11.02
C ALA A 198 11.73 -5.62 10.43
N GLN A 199 10.46 -5.31 10.73
CA GLN A 199 9.77 -4.13 10.20
C GLN A 199 10.37 -2.83 10.76
N VAL A 200 10.85 -2.85 12.00
CA VAL A 200 11.49 -1.68 12.61
C VAL A 200 12.79 -1.35 11.89
N TYR A 201 13.66 -2.35 11.68
CA TYR A 201 14.91 -2.12 10.97
C TYR A 201 14.70 -1.82 9.49
N GLU A 202 13.65 -2.36 8.86
CA GLU A 202 13.25 -1.94 7.52
C GLU A 202 12.89 -0.45 7.51
N ALA A 203 12.06 0.02 8.44
CA ALA A 203 11.68 1.43 8.54
C ALA A 203 12.89 2.36 8.76
N ILE A 204 13.85 1.96 9.61
CA ILE A 204 15.12 2.72 9.79
C ILE A 204 15.94 2.72 8.49
N GLY A 205 15.98 1.60 7.77
CA GLY A 205 16.64 1.53 6.47
C GLY A 205 15.99 2.44 5.43
N LEU A 206 14.66 2.44 5.36
CA LEU A 206 13.87 3.30 4.48
C LEU A 206 14.04 4.78 4.82
N LEU A 207 14.11 5.13 6.11
CA LEU A 207 14.43 6.47 6.60
C LEU A 207 15.73 7.00 5.99
N TYR A 208 16.79 6.20 6.05
CA TYR A 208 18.08 6.57 5.48
C TYR A 208 18.06 6.58 3.94
N LEU A 209 17.30 5.68 3.31
CA LEU A 209 17.15 5.69 1.84
C LEU A 209 16.42 6.93 1.33
N GLN A 210 15.44 7.45 2.06
CA GLN A 210 14.70 8.67 1.71
C GLN A 210 15.57 9.92 1.85
N GLN A 211 16.53 9.90 2.77
CA GLN A 211 17.58 10.92 2.90
C GLN A 211 18.79 10.70 1.97
N GLU A 212 18.75 9.70 1.08
CA GLU A 212 19.87 9.32 0.21
C GLU A 212 21.16 8.94 0.98
N ARG A 213 21.03 8.59 2.25
CA ARG A 213 22.12 8.14 3.12
C ARG A 213 22.33 6.63 2.95
N TYR A 214 22.78 6.24 1.77
CA TYR A 214 22.88 4.83 1.35
C TYR A 214 23.80 3.98 2.26
N ASP A 215 24.88 4.56 2.78
CA ASP A 215 25.80 3.86 3.70
C ASP A 215 25.15 3.55 5.05
N ASP A 216 24.35 4.48 5.56
CA ASP A 216 23.64 4.31 6.84
C ASP A 216 22.48 3.32 6.70
N ALA A 217 21.84 3.26 5.53
CA ALA A 217 20.75 2.33 5.25
C ALA A 217 21.18 0.85 5.21
N LEU A 218 22.44 0.54 4.89
CA LEU A 218 22.91 -0.84 4.71
C LEU A 218 22.76 -1.69 5.97
N ARG A 219 23.25 -1.21 7.11
CA ARG A 219 23.22 -1.96 8.38
C ARG A 219 21.80 -2.32 8.85
N PRO A 220 20.84 -1.39 8.94
CA PRO A 220 19.48 -1.72 9.35
C PRO A 220 18.78 -2.64 8.34
N LEU A 221 18.94 -2.45 7.02
CA LEU A 221 18.34 -3.36 6.03
C LEU A 221 18.93 -4.79 6.11
N GLN A 222 20.24 -4.91 6.31
CA GLN A 222 20.87 -6.22 6.56
C GLN A 222 20.38 -6.86 7.86
N ARG A 223 20.17 -6.06 8.92
CA ARG A 223 19.59 -6.55 10.16
C ARG A 223 18.16 -7.05 9.96
N ALA A 224 17.34 -6.32 9.21
CA ALA A 224 15.99 -6.75 8.85
C ALA A 224 15.99 -8.09 8.09
N LEU A 225 16.88 -8.26 7.11
CA LEU A 225 17.05 -9.52 6.36
C LEU A 225 17.55 -10.68 7.22
N ASN A 226 18.42 -10.41 8.19
CA ASN A 226 18.90 -11.44 9.12
C ASN A 226 17.78 -11.96 10.03
N ILE A 227 16.79 -11.11 10.35
CA ILE A 227 15.61 -11.48 11.13
C ILE A 227 14.60 -12.21 10.25
N ASP A 228 14.30 -11.68 9.07
CA ASP A 228 13.37 -12.28 8.11
C ASP A 228 13.93 -12.22 6.68
N ARG A 229 14.37 -13.40 6.21
CA ARG A 229 15.03 -13.57 4.90
C ARG A 229 14.05 -13.59 3.73
N ASN A 230 12.75 -13.70 3.97
CA ASN A 230 11.71 -13.85 2.95
C ASN A 230 11.00 -12.52 2.65
N ARG A 231 11.58 -11.38 3.03
CA ARG A 231 11.05 -10.05 2.70
C ARG A 231 11.67 -9.53 1.41
N GLY A 232 11.03 -9.83 0.29
CA GLY A 232 11.49 -9.46 -1.06
C GLY A 232 11.83 -7.98 -1.21
N SER A 233 11.03 -7.10 -0.58
CA SER A 233 11.23 -5.64 -0.56
C SER A 233 12.62 -5.22 -0.07
N LEU A 234 13.21 -5.96 0.89
CA LEU A 234 14.52 -5.65 1.44
C LEU A 234 15.64 -5.89 0.42
N TYR A 235 15.52 -6.93 -0.42
CA TYR A 235 16.48 -7.17 -1.49
C TYR A 235 16.37 -6.08 -2.58
N GLY A 236 15.17 -5.62 -2.92
CA GLY A 236 14.97 -4.48 -3.82
C GLY A 236 15.60 -3.18 -3.27
N ASN A 237 15.44 -2.91 -1.97
CA ASN A 237 16.09 -1.78 -1.29
C ASN A 237 17.62 -1.88 -1.30
N LEU A 238 18.18 -3.08 -1.07
CA LEU A 238 19.62 -3.30 -1.19
C LEU A 238 20.10 -3.10 -2.63
N ALA A 239 19.34 -3.56 -3.62
CA ALA A 239 19.67 -3.34 -5.02
C ALA A 239 19.75 -1.85 -5.36
N LYS A 240 18.78 -1.04 -4.88
CA LYS A 240 18.80 0.43 -5.03
C LYS A 240 20.10 1.03 -4.48
N ILE A 241 20.53 0.59 -3.29
CA ILE A 241 21.81 1.02 -2.70
C ILE A 241 22.99 0.63 -3.60
N TRP A 242 23.03 -0.62 -4.07
CA TRP A 242 24.14 -1.10 -4.89
C TRP A 242 24.23 -0.40 -6.25
N ILE A 243 23.09 -0.10 -6.88
CA ILE A 243 23.03 0.71 -8.12
C ILE A 243 23.66 2.08 -7.87
N HIS A 244 23.24 2.78 -6.81
CA HIS A 244 23.79 4.11 -6.49
C HIS A 244 25.29 4.07 -6.21
N LYS A 245 25.79 2.98 -5.62
CA LYS A 245 27.22 2.78 -5.35
C LYS A 245 28.02 2.27 -6.56
N GLY A 246 27.40 2.16 -7.75
CA GLY A 246 28.02 1.63 -8.97
C GLY A 246 28.35 0.14 -8.92
N ARG A 247 27.82 -0.60 -7.94
CA ARG A 247 28.12 -2.01 -7.71
C ARG A 247 27.09 -2.90 -8.39
N ILE A 248 27.04 -2.82 -9.72
CA ILE A 248 25.98 -3.41 -10.56
C ILE A 248 25.83 -4.93 -10.36
N SER A 249 26.94 -5.68 -10.21
CA SER A 249 26.85 -7.13 -9.94
C SER A 249 26.15 -7.47 -8.62
N GLN A 250 26.36 -6.66 -7.58
CA GLN A 250 25.68 -6.85 -6.30
C GLN A 250 24.21 -6.44 -6.37
N ALA A 251 23.91 -5.40 -7.16
CA ALA A 251 22.54 -4.99 -7.42
C ALA A 251 21.76 -6.09 -8.13
N GLU A 252 22.34 -6.70 -9.16
CA GLU A 252 21.69 -7.77 -9.92
C GLU A 252 21.38 -8.99 -9.04
N GLU A 253 22.34 -9.48 -8.24
CA GLU A 253 22.08 -10.60 -7.32
C GLU A 253 20.95 -10.25 -6.36
N ALA A 254 20.94 -9.03 -5.82
CA ALA A 254 19.86 -8.58 -4.94
C ALA A 254 18.49 -8.55 -5.67
N LEU A 255 18.42 -8.03 -6.91
CA LEU A 255 17.18 -8.03 -7.69
C LEU A 255 16.69 -9.45 -7.99
N ARG A 256 17.60 -10.36 -8.38
CA ARG A 256 17.25 -11.78 -8.61
C ARG A 256 16.70 -12.43 -7.34
N ARG A 257 17.24 -12.09 -6.16
CA ARG A 257 16.68 -12.54 -4.87
C ARG A 257 15.31 -11.94 -4.58
N ALA A 258 15.11 -10.65 -4.85
CA ALA A 258 13.82 -9.98 -4.70
C ALA A 258 12.74 -10.70 -5.55
N ILE A 259 13.06 -10.94 -6.82
CA ILE A 259 12.20 -11.64 -7.79
C ILE A 259 11.94 -13.10 -7.38
N ALA A 260 12.97 -13.80 -6.87
CA ALA A 260 12.79 -15.18 -6.39
C ALA A 260 11.83 -15.27 -5.20
N VAL A 261 11.78 -14.24 -4.35
CA VAL A 261 10.86 -14.16 -3.21
C VAL A 261 9.47 -13.70 -3.64
N ASN A 262 9.40 -12.68 -4.50
CA ASN A 262 8.15 -12.16 -5.07
C ASN A 262 8.29 -11.99 -6.60
N PRO A 263 7.87 -12.99 -7.39
CA PRO A 263 7.97 -12.93 -8.85
C PRO A 263 7.18 -11.77 -9.49
N ARG A 264 6.15 -11.25 -8.79
CA ARG A 264 5.31 -10.14 -9.26
C ARG A 264 5.81 -8.76 -8.80
N ASP A 265 7.01 -8.67 -8.23
CA ASP A 265 7.64 -7.39 -7.90
C ASP A 265 8.11 -6.68 -9.18
N TRP A 266 7.20 -5.93 -9.79
CA TRP A 266 7.42 -5.24 -11.06
C TRP A 266 8.57 -4.23 -10.99
N GLU A 267 8.84 -3.61 -9.83
CA GLU A 267 9.96 -2.67 -9.68
C GLU A 267 11.29 -3.40 -9.79
N SER A 268 11.43 -4.55 -9.13
CA SER A 268 12.64 -5.37 -9.22
C SER A 268 12.83 -5.97 -10.62
N GLN A 269 11.75 -6.42 -11.25
CA GLN A 269 11.77 -6.90 -12.64
C GLN A 269 12.26 -5.80 -13.60
N TYR A 270 11.69 -4.60 -13.49
CA TYR A 270 12.06 -3.46 -14.33
C TYR A 270 13.53 -3.06 -14.15
N ARG A 271 13.99 -2.93 -12.89
CA ARG A 271 15.40 -2.58 -12.61
C ARG A 271 16.37 -3.64 -13.13
N LEU A 272 16.00 -4.92 -13.04
CA LEU A 272 16.82 -5.99 -13.61
C LEU A 272 16.87 -5.88 -15.14
N ALA A 273 15.74 -5.61 -15.79
CA ALA A 273 15.70 -5.37 -17.22
C ALA A 273 16.63 -4.23 -17.64
N GLN A 274 16.62 -3.10 -16.94
CA GLN A 274 17.52 -1.97 -17.22
C GLN A 274 19.01 -2.39 -17.15
N ILE A 275 19.40 -3.12 -16.11
CA ILE A 275 20.78 -3.64 -15.97
C ILE A 275 21.15 -4.57 -17.12
N LEU A 276 20.20 -5.40 -17.59
CA LEU A 276 20.44 -6.30 -18.72
C LEU A 276 20.55 -5.54 -20.05
N GLN A 277 19.72 -4.52 -20.27
CA GLN A 277 19.82 -3.64 -21.45
C GLN A 277 21.18 -2.93 -21.52
N GLU A 278 21.65 -2.36 -20.40
CA GLU A 278 22.96 -1.70 -20.33
C GLU A 278 24.13 -2.64 -20.66
N ARG A 279 23.95 -3.95 -20.43
CA ARG A 279 24.94 -4.99 -20.79
C ARG A 279 24.75 -5.55 -22.19
N GLY A 280 23.74 -5.10 -22.93
CA GLY A 280 23.41 -5.59 -24.27
C GLY A 280 22.63 -6.92 -24.28
N ASP A 281 22.21 -7.44 -23.13
CA ASP A 281 21.32 -8.61 -23.06
C ASP A 281 19.86 -8.18 -23.27
N THR A 282 19.54 -7.84 -24.52
CA THR A 282 18.21 -7.37 -24.92
C THR A 282 17.15 -8.47 -24.84
N ASP A 283 17.54 -9.74 -24.98
CA ASP A 283 16.62 -10.88 -24.85
C ASP A 283 16.21 -11.09 -23.39
N GLY A 284 17.18 -11.12 -22.47
CA GLY A 284 16.90 -11.18 -21.04
C GLY A 284 16.12 -9.97 -20.55
N ALA A 285 16.48 -8.77 -21.00
CA ALA A 285 15.74 -7.56 -20.67
C ALA A 285 14.27 -7.63 -21.12
N PHE A 286 14.02 -8.11 -22.34
CA PHE A 286 12.67 -8.22 -22.88
C PHE A 286 11.75 -9.10 -22.01
N ILE A 287 12.26 -10.25 -21.54
CA ILE A 287 11.52 -11.14 -20.63
C ILE A 287 11.12 -10.42 -19.35
N HIS A 288 12.08 -9.72 -18.71
CA HIS A 288 11.80 -9.01 -17.46
C HIS A 288 10.88 -7.79 -17.64
N LEU A 289 10.90 -7.15 -18.81
CA LEU A 289 9.95 -6.09 -19.15
C LEU A 289 8.53 -6.63 -19.35
N GLU A 290 8.37 -7.79 -20.00
CA GLU A 290 7.05 -8.44 -20.13
C GLU A 290 6.47 -8.76 -18.75
N GLU A 291 7.27 -9.36 -17.85
CA GLU A 291 6.86 -9.61 -16.45
C GLU A 291 6.51 -8.32 -15.70
N THR A 292 7.21 -7.21 -15.99
CA THR A 292 6.91 -5.89 -15.41
C THR A 292 5.53 -5.40 -15.86
N VAL A 293 5.21 -5.49 -17.14
CA VAL A 293 3.92 -5.05 -17.70
C VAL A 293 2.79 -5.98 -17.26
N ASP A 294 3.03 -7.28 -17.15
CA ASP A 294 2.04 -8.24 -16.65
C ASP A 294 1.70 -8.01 -15.17
N ALA A 295 2.69 -7.60 -14.37
CA ALA A 295 2.49 -7.26 -12.98
C ALA A 295 1.91 -5.84 -12.78
N ASN A 296 2.29 -4.87 -13.61
CA ASN A 296 1.75 -3.51 -13.61
C ASN A 296 1.47 -3.02 -15.05
N PRO A 297 0.25 -3.28 -15.59
CA PRO A 297 -0.12 -2.91 -16.95
C PRO A 297 -0.22 -1.40 -17.21
N SER A 298 -0.10 -0.57 -16.16
CA SER A 298 -0.11 0.89 -16.28
C SER A 298 1.28 1.52 -16.26
N PHE A 299 2.33 0.70 -16.09
CA PHE A 299 3.70 1.19 -16.00
C PHE A 299 4.29 1.51 -17.39
N VAL A 300 4.10 2.75 -17.83
CA VAL A 300 4.51 3.26 -19.14
C VAL A 300 6.00 3.02 -19.45
N PRO A 301 6.96 3.24 -18.53
CA PRO A 301 8.37 3.08 -18.87
C PRO A 301 8.73 1.67 -19.37
N ALA A 302 8.10 0.63 -18.83
CA ALA A 302 8.31 -0.73 -19.32
C ALA A 302 7.65 -0.96 -20.69
N GLN A 303 6.45 -0.41 -20.93
CA GLN A 303 5.78 -0.49 -22.22
C GLN A 303 6.57 0.21 -23.32
N ALA A 304 7.13 1.38 -23.03
CA ALA A 304 7.97 2.15 -23.94
C ALA A 304 9.27 1.40 -24.26
N ALA A 305 9.91 0.78 -23.25
CA ALA A 305 11.09 -0.04 -23.44
C ALA A 305 10.82 -1.28 -24.31
N ILE A 306 9.68 -1.97 -24.09
CA ILE A 306 9.23 -3.07 -24.95
C ILE A 306 9.01 -2.58 -26.38
N GLY A 307 8.29 -1.48 -26.56
CA GLY A 307 8.04 -0.89 -27.88
C GLY A 307 9.33 -0.56 -28.63
N SER A 308 10.34 -0.05 -27.91
CA SER A 308 11.65 0.32 -28.46
C SER A 308 12.43 -0.92 -28.90
N LEU A 309 12.53 -1.93 -28.03
CA LEU A 309 13.18 -3.21 -28.36
C LEU A 309 12.48 -3.92 -29.53
N LEU A 310 11.15 -3.84 -29.64
CA LEU A 310 10.41 -4.41 -30.76
C LEU A 310 10.68 -3.66 -32.07
N LEU A 311 10.82 -2.33 -32.01
CA LEU A 311 11.14 -1.51 -33.16
C LEU A 311 12.56 -1.81 -33.67
N GLU A 312 13.53 -1.91 -32.78
CA GLU A 312 14.92 -2.33 -33.10
C GLU A 312 14.99 -3.72 -33.73
N ARG A 313 14.12 -4.64 -33.29
CA ARG A 313 13.99 -6.00 -33.86
C ARG A 313 13.12 -6.06 -35.12
N GLU A 314 12.71 -4.91 -35.66
CA GLU A 314 11.84 -4.79 -36.83
C GLU A 314 10.47 -5.49 -36.67
N GLN A 315 10.04 -5.74 -35.43
CA GLN A 315 8.73 -6.34 -35.10
C GLN A 315 7.64 -5.26 -35.09
N TYR A 316 7.50 -4.56 -36.22
CA TYR A 316 6.71 -3.34 -36.35
C TYR A 316 5.26 -3.48 -35.88
N ILE A 317 4.60 -4.61 -36.19
CA ILE A 317 3.21 -4.86 -35.77
C ILE A 317 3.09 -4.85 -34.24
N ARG A 318 4.01 -5.51 -33.54
CA ARG A 318 4.00 -5.56 -32.07
C ARG A 318 4.36 -4.20 -31.47
N ALA A 319 5.35 -3.51 -32.04
CA ALA A 319 5.73 -2.15 -31.61
C ALA A 319 4.55 -1.17 -31.75
N VAL A 320 3.80 -1.23 -32.85
CA VAL A 320 2.59 -0.41 -33.07
C VAL A 320 1.53 -0.70 -31.99
N ILE A 321 1.35 -1.95 -31.57
CA ILE A 321 0.40 -2.30 -30.50
C ILE A 321 0.83 -1.65 -29.18
N SER A 322 2.11 -1.80 -28.80
CA SER A 322 2.67 -1.22 -27.58
C SER A 322 2.51 0.30 -27.54
N TYR A 323 2.95 1.01 -28.59
CA TYR A 323 2.87 2.48 -28.60
C TYR A 323 1.44 3.01 -28.68
N ARG A 324 0.52 2.29 -29.35
CA ARG A 324 -0.91 2.66 -29.33
C ARG A 324 -1.53 2.56 -27.95
N GLN A 325 -1.10 1.61 -27.13
CA GLN A 325 -1.58 1.52 -25.75
C GLN A 325 -1.15 2.75 -24.95
N ILE A 326 0.11 3.17 -25.08
CA ILE A 326 0.63 4.37 -24.43
C ILE A 326 -0.14 5.61 -24.90
N VAL A 327 -0.27 5.83 -26.20
CA VAL A 327 -0.97 7.00 -26.77
C VAL A 327 -2.45 7.05 -26.39
N ARG A 328 -3.12 5.90 -26.20
CA ARG A 328 -4.51 5.87 -25.71
C ARG A 328 -4.63 6.33 -24.26
N GLN A 329 -3.64 6.00 -23.42
CA GLN A 329 -3.63 6.37 -22.01
C GLN A 329 -3.12 7.80 -21.80
N PHE A 330 -2.14 8.21 -22.61
CA PHE A 330 -1.50 9.52 -22.58
C PHE A 330 -1.49 10.13 -23.99
N PRO A 331 -2.62 10.75 -24.40
CA PRO A 331 -2.74 11.35 -25.74
C PRO A 331 -1.73 12.46 -26.03
N GLU A 332 -1.19 13.09 -24.99
CA GLU A 332 -0.23 14.20 -25.06
C GLU A 332 1.24 13.73 -24.97
N ASP A 333 1.50 12.42 -24.91
CA ASP A 333 2.86 11.87 -24.93
C ASP A 333 3.44 11.95 -26.35
N ALA A 334 4.22 13.02 -26.60
CA ALA A 334 4.84 13.30 -27.88
C ALA A 334 5.83 12.19 -28.30
N GLY A 335 6.59 11.65 -27.35
CA GLY A 335 7.57 10.58 -27.60
C GLY A 335 6.90 9.27 -28.00
N ALA A 336 5.81 8.90 -27.34
CA ALA A 336 5.03 7.73 -27.72
C ALA A 336 4.42 7.87 -29.13
N ARG A 337 3.97 9.07 -29.51
CA ARG A 337 3.46 9.33 -30.87
C ARG A 337 4.55 9.33 -31.93
N TYR A 338 5.72 9.87 -31.61
CA TYR A 338 6.89 9.82 -32.48
C TYR A 338 7.28 8.37 -32.77
N ASN A 339 7.44 7.56 -31.73
CA ASN A 339 7.79 6.15 -31.87
C ASN A 339 6.68 5.31 -32.52
N LEU A 340 5.41 5.66 -32.30
CA LEU A 340 4.29 5.08 -33.04
C LEU A 340 4.40 5.39 -34.54
N GLY A 341 4.79 6.62 -34.91
CA GLY A 341 5.06 7.03 -36.28
C GLY A 341 6.13 6.16 -36.93
N LEU A 342 7.28 6.00 -36.27
CA LEU A 342 8.37 5.12 -36.73
C LEU A 342 7.90 3.67 -36.92
N ALA A 343 7.18 3.12 -35.94
CA ALA A 343 6.66 1.76 -36.01
C ALA A 343 5.65 1.56 -37.15
N LEU A 344 4.76 2.54 -37.37
CA LEU A 344 3.80 2.53 -38.48
C LEU A 344 4.49 2.65 -39.85
N TRP A 345 5.56 3.45 -39.93
CA TRP A 345 6.36 3.59 -41.14
C TRP A 345 7.02 2.25 -41.50
N GLY A 346 7.68 1.60 -40.54
CA GLY A 346 8.27 0.27 -40.72
C GLY A 346 7.21 -0.81 -41.05
N GLN A 347 5.98 -0.67 -40.53
CA GLN A 347 4.85 -1.53 -40.92
C GLN A 347 4.34 -1.27 -42.36
N GLY A 348 4.82 -0.23 -43.03
CA GLY A 348 4.36 0.19 -44.36
C GLY A 348 3.07 1.02 -44.36
N ARG A 349 2.58 1.45 -43.19
CA ARG A 349 1.36 2.26 -43.04
C ARG A 349 1.67 3.76 -43.09
N ARG A 350 2.13 4.22 -44.26
CA ARG A 350 2.70 5.56 -44.48
C ARG A 350 1.81 6.70 -44.00
N ASP A 351 0.55 6.77 -44.44
CA ASP A 351 -0.34 7.88 -44.08
C ASP A 351 -0.53 8.01 -42.55
N ALA A 352 -0.72 6.86 -41.88
CA ALA A 352 -0.88 6.83 -40.43
C ALA A 352 0.44 7.16 -39.69
N ALA A 353 1.58 6.80 -40.27
CA ALA A 353 2.89 7.15 -39.73
C ALA A 353 3.12 8.67 -39.76
N VAL A 354 2.84 9.29 -40.91
CA VAL A 354 2.93 10.74 -41.12
C VAL A 354 1.99 11.49 -40.18
N GLU A 355 0.73 11.06 -40.07
CA GLU A 355 -0.22 11.68 -39.14
C GLU A 355 0.29 11.64 -37.69
N SER A 356 0.79 10.48 -37.25
CA SER A 356 1.32 10.30 -35.89
C SER A 356 2.54 11.20 -35.65
N LEU A 357 3.43 11.32 -36.63
CA LEU A 357 4.65 12.12 -36.51
C LEU A 357 4.37 13.64 -36.56
N GLN A 358 3.41 14.08 -37.38
CA GLN A 358 2.94 15.47 -37.37
C GLN A 358 2.31 15.86 -36.03
N GLN A 359 1.54 14.95 -35.43
CA GLN A 359 0.99 15.15 -34.08
C GLN A 359 2.11 15.20 -33.03
N ALA A 360 3.09 14.30 -33.09
CA ALA A 360 4.27 14.34 -32.21
C ALA A 360 5.02 15.67 -32.30
N ARG A 361 5.30 16.13 -33.52
CA ARG A 361 5.95 17.43 -33.78
C ARG A 361 5.19 18.60 -33.15
N ARG A 362 3.86 18.64 -33.31
CA ARG A 362 3.02 19.70 -32.70
C ARG A 362 3.13 19.68 -31.19
N LEU A 363 3.02 18.50 -30.57
CA LEU A 363 3.12 18.35 -29.12
C LEU A 363 4.51 18.75 -28.59
N TYR A 364 5.59 18.40 -29.30
CA TYR A 364 6.93 18.84 -28.92
C TYR A 364 7.07 20.37 -28.93
N LYS A 365 6.52 21.05 -29.94
CA LYS A 365 6.48 22.52 -29.99
C LYS A 365 5.65 23.11 -28.85
N ASP A 366 4.48 22.54 -28.56
CA ASP A 366 3.63 22.96 -27.44
C ASP A 366 4.30 22.75 -26.07
N GLN A 367 5.30 21.85 -26.00
CA GLN A 367 6.10 21.54 -24.82
C GLN A 367 7.44 22.30 -24.78
N ASP A 368 7.65 23.28 -25.68
CA ASP A 368 8.92 24.02 -25.84
C ASP A 368 10.15 23.10 -26.04
N ASN A 369 9.94 21.92 -26.65
CA ASN A 369 10.98 20.96 -26.97
C ASN A 369 11.32 21.01 -28.47
N ASP A 370 11.90 22.14 -28.88
CA ASP A 370 12.22 22.42 -30.29
C ASP A 370 13.17 21.38 -30.90
N ASP A 371 14.14 20.87 -30.13
CA ASP A 371 15.09 19.85 -30.62
C ASP A 371 14.39 18.57 -31.10
N GLU A 372 13.42 18.05 -30.34
CA GLU A 372 12.65 16.86 -30.75
C GLU A 372 11.58 17.18 -31.80
N ALA A 373 11.07 18.41 -31.82
CA ALA A 373 10.19 18.86 -32.88
C ALA A 373 10.92 18.91 -34.24
N ASP A 374 12.16 19.40 -34.25
CA ASP A 374 13.01 19.47 -35.44
C ASP A 374 13.38 18.06 -35.93
N ARG A 375 13.69 17.11 -35.02
CA ARG A 375 13.89 15.71 -35.42
C ARG A 375 12.65 15.08 -36.06
N ALA A 376 11.47 15.41 -35.55
CA ALA A 376 10.22 14.94 -36.15
C ALA A 376 9.98 15.58 -37.52
N GLU A 377 10.34 16.86 -37.71
CA GLU A 377 10.32 17.56 -39.00
C GLU A 377 11.28 16.92 -40.00
N GLU A 378 12.55 16.73 -39.64
CA GLU A 378 13.57 16.11 -40.48
C GLU A 378 13.13 14.73 -40.99
N LEU A 379 12.46 13.94 -40.14
CA LEU A 379 11.90 12.65 -40.54
C LEU A 379 10.71 12.78 -41.50
N LEU A 380 9.83 13.77 -41.30
CA LEU A 380 8.72 14.04 -42.22
C LEU A 380 9.24 14.44 -43.61
N GLU A 381 10.25 15.32 -43.65
CA GLU A 381 10.94 15.71 -44.89
C GLU A 381 11.61 14.51 -45.56
N ALA A 382 12.31 13.67 -44.79
CA ALA A 382 12.94 12.45 -45.29
C ALA A 382 11.91 11.43 -45.83
N TRP A 383 10.67 11.48 -45.34
CA TRP A 383 9.55 10.67 -45.83
C TRP A 383 8.84 11.27 -47.04
N GLY A 384 9.23 12.47 -47.48
CA GLY A 384 8.67 13.18 -48.62
C GLY A 384 7.34 13.86 -48.31
N VAL A 385 7.17 14.36 -47.09
CA VAL A 385 6.01 15.13 -46.66
C VAL A 385 6.44 16.59 -46.52
N ASP A 386 5.96 17.44 -47.44
CA ASP A 386 6.18 18.90 -47.42
C ASP A 386 5.26 19.63 -46.42
#